data_AF-W0RMQ1-F1
#
_entry.id   AF-W0RMQ1-F1
#
_cell.length_a   1.000
_cell.length_b   1.000
_cell.length_c   1.000
_cell.angle_alpha   90.00
_cell.angle_beta   90.00
_cell.angle_gamma   90.00
#
_symmetry.space_group_name_H-M   'P 1'
#
loop_
_entity.id
_entity.type
_entity.pdbx_description
1 polymer ?
#
loop_
_entity_poly.entity_id
_entity_poly.type
_entity_poly.pdbx_seq_one_letter_code
_entity_poly.pdbx_strand_id
1 'polypeptide(L)'
;MRLPALPTLLFVAGTVLLLLWNIVYAGRIAQLRRAPRPLATLSALCGFLVAPALVARLASSTVLGGHAVAAVAWLWPLTTLMFVAQAAYATLRRYVTPLVGVPLLAYDVLVAGVALTQWVLRVGGPMPTPLVALTAAQASVLGTLVGRAALVVPFIVPVPIIVPAYPARSRTRRVARAALAAAAAFTAGVTLLELPRGFGVVGSYLPYSQERLSERPAGDFMIGVKLLPTLDGLPPAPAVRDAVPLSDTLDLDAVSLTLRPQALSLTALDSLSKLLEPLRRDSMVIVVAIGFDDTDRDALRDGPERFLARRMSAVDRVARALRPDVLLPAEAPYGAGTDAIGAQSVEFWRAYYTAAAARAHAVNRRIRVALAASRYDAADSALFAWASTRGSPVDVLGFFVRPSFSGGAGVDARLRAADRWMRLDAARPDAPTRPKPHWVFDVRAYPMAHGDASQERTVWHTLAWATAHPQVVGVIVAEPDDYLTMNGLRAASGRFRPAVTAMGRAARGLRETVTQ
;
A
#
# COMPACT_ATOMS: atom_id res chain seq x y z
N MET A 1 15.54 -2.50 7.19
CA MET A 1 14.39 -1.63 7.53
C MET A 1 14.80 -0.19 7.23
N ARG A 2 14.17 0.50 6.26
CA ARG A 2 14.46 1.92 6.00
C ARG A 2 14.19 2.72 7.27
N LEU A 3 15.05 3.69 7.60
CA LEU A 3 14.67 4.70 8.59
C LEU A 3 13.47 5.49 8.02
N PRO A 4 12.35 5.59 8.76
CA PRO A 4 11.21 6.38 8.30
C PRO A 4 11.65 7.82 8.03
N ALA A 5 10.97 8.50 7.10
CA ALA A 5 11.17 9.95 6.93
C ALA A 5 11.00 10.65 8.29
N LEU A 6 11.75 11.74 8.53
CA LEU A 6 11.71 12.47 9.81
C LEU A 6 10.28 12.74 10.33
N PRO A 7 9.29 13.14 9.50
CA PRO A 7 7.92 13.31 9.95
C PRO A 7 7.27 12.02 10.47
N THR A 8 7.56 10.88 9.83
CA THR A 8 7.08 9.57 10.29
C THR A 8 7.74 9.17 11.61
N LEU A 9 9.04 9.42 11.77
CA LEU A 9 9.75 9.20 13.04
C LEU A 9 9.17 10.04 14.16
N LEU A 10 8.91 11.33 13.91
CA LEU A 10 8.29 12.24 14.87
C LEU A 10 6.86 11.79 15.24
N PHE A 11 6.09 11.33 14.26
CA PHE A 11 4.75 10.77 14.51
C PHE A 11 4.82 9.53 15.41
N VAL A 12 5.73 8.59 15.12
CA VAL A 12 5.93 7.37 15.92
C VAL A 12 6.40 7.73 17.34
N ALA A 13 7.35 8.66 17.47
CA ALA A 13 7.81 9.14 18.77
C ALA A 13 6.67 9.78 19.58
N GLY A 14 5.84 10.63 18.95
CA GLY A 14 4.65 11.22 19.56
C GLY A 14 3.65 10.15 20.02
N THR A 15 3.45 9.11 19.21
CA THR A 15 2.58 7.97 19.53
C THR A 15 3.09 7.20 20.75
N VAL A 16 4.40 6.93 20.83
CA VAL A 16 5.04 6.30 22.00
C VAL A 16 4.92 7.17 23.25
N LEU A 17 5.12 8.48 23.13
CA LEU A 17 4.94 9.41 24.26
C LEU A 17 3.50 9.44 24.77
N LEU A 18 2.50 9.41 23.87
CA LEU A 18 1.09 9.31 24.25
C LEU A 18 0.77 7.97 24.92
N LEU A 19 1.34 6.87 24.44
CA LEU A 19 1.20 5.56 25.07
C LEU A 19 1.74 5.57 26.52
N LEU A 20 2.95 6.09 26.72
CA LEU A 20 3.55 6.23 28.05
C LEU A 20 2.73 7.15 28.95
N TRP A 21 2.21 8.26 28.41
CA TRP A 21 1.29 9.15 29.11
C TRP A 21 0.07 8.38 29.62
N ASN A 22 -0.58 7.60 28.76
CA ASN A 22 -1.77 6.83 29.13
C ASN A 22 -1.50 5.85 30.26
N ILE A 23 -0.41 5.08 30.17
CA ILE A 23 -0.04 4.07 31.18
C ILE A 23 0.23 4.74 32.53
N VAL A 24 1.08 5.76 32.55
CA VAL A 24 1.46 6.47 33.78
C VAL A 24 0.26 7.18 34.41
N TYR A 25 -0.57 7.84 33.59
CA TYR A 25 -1.69 8.61 34.09
C TYR A 25 -2.84 7.70 34.57
N ALA A 26 -3.11 6.60 33.88
CA ALA A 26 -4.03 5.56 34.32
C ALA A 26 -3.65 5.01 35.71
N GLY A 27 -2.38 4.62 35.89
CA GLY A 27 -1.88 4.12 37.16
C GLY A 27 -2.04 5.13 38.29
N ARG A 28 -1.84 6.42 37.99
CA ARG A 28 -2.09 7.50 38.96
C ARG A 28 -3.56 7.63 39.33
N ILE A 29 -4.50 7.58 38.37
CA ILE A 29 -5.94 7.63 38.67
C ILE A 29 -6.33 6.43 39.54
N ALA A 30 -5.84 5.23 39.21
CA ALA A 30 -6.16 4.00 39.93
C ALA A 30 -5.73 4.03 41.41
N GLN A 31 -4.61 4.70 41.70
CA GLN A 31 -4.07 4.83 43.06
C GLN A 31 -4.69 5.99 43.87
N LEU A 32 -5.49 6.86 43.25
CA LEU A 32 -6.13 7.96 43.96
C LEU A 32 -7.25 7.43 44.86
N ARG A 33 -7.01 7.44 46.18
CA ARG A 33 -8.00 7.05 47.20
C ARG A 33 -9.35 7.80 47.11
N ARG A 34 -9.34 9.01 46.54
CA ARG A 34 -10.53 9.86 46.35
C ARG A 34 -11.27 9.59 45.04
N ALA A 35 -10.76 8.70 44.18
CA ALA A 35 -11.40 8.41 42.91
C ALA A 35 -12.61 7.48 43.10
N PRO A 36 -13.74 7.77 42.45
CA PRO A 36 -14.88 6.87 42.48
C PRO A 36 -14.48 5.57 41.79
N ARG A 37 -14.87 4.44 42.39
CA ARG A 37 -14.47 3.10 41.93
C ARG A 37 -14.65 2.88 40.42
N PRO A 38 -15.78 3.27 39.78
CA PRO A 38 -15.95 3.07 38.34
C PRO A 38 -14.89 3.78 37.49
N LEU A 39 -14.51 5.01 37.84
CA LEU A 39 -13.49 5.76 37.11
C LEU A 39 -12.10 5.14 37.31
N ALA A 40 -11.77 4.77 38.55
CA ALA A 40 -10.50 4.12 38.86
C ALA A 40 -10.34 2.79 38.11
N THR A 41 -11.39 1.96 38.08
CA THR A 41 -11.42 0.69 37.36
C THR A 41 -11.29 0.90 35.85
N LEU A 42 -12.09 1.78 35.24
CA LEU A 42 -12.02 2.07 33.80
C LEU A 42 -10.63 2.59 33.40
N SER A 43 -10.09 3.55 34.16
CA SER A 43 -8.74 4.09 33.90
C SER A 43 -7.66 3.02 34.06
N ALA A 44 -7.72 2.18 35.09
CA ALA A 44 -6.77 1.08 35.29
C ALA A 44 -6.80 0.10 34.11
N LEU A 45 -8.00 -0.30 33.67
CA LEU A 45 -8.15 -1.20 32.52
C LEU A 45 -7.64 -0.56 31.22
N CYS A 46 -7.92 0.72 30.98
CA CYS A 46 -7.40 1.46 29.83
C CYS A 46 -5.85 1.46 29.81
N GLY A 47 -5.22 1.79 30.94
CA GLY A 47 -3.75 1.79 31.06
C GLY A 47 -3.12 0.41 30.95
N PHE A 48 -3.78 -0.61 31.49
CA PHE A 48 -3.31 -2.00 31.42
C PHE A 48 -3.41 -2.58 30.00
N LEU A 49 -4.51 -2.31 29.30
CA LEU A 49 -4.79 -2.93 28.00
C LEU A 49 -4.16 -2.20 26.83
N VAL A 50 -3.90 -0.88 26.90
CA VAL A 50 -3.45 -0.10 25.73
C VAL A 50 -2.17 -0.64 25.08
N ALA A 51 -1.18 -1.06 25.86
CA ALA A 51 0.06 -1.62 25.32
C ALA A 51 -0.14 -3.01 24.68
N PRO A 52 -0.69 -4.04 25.37
CA PRO A 52 -0.91 -5.34 24.74
C PRO A 52 -1.90 -5.27 23.58
N ALA A 53 -2.92 -4.40 23.64
CA ALA A 53 -3.86 -4.18 22.54
C ALA A 53 -3.18 -3.60 21.30
N LEU A 54 -2.27 -2.62 21.48
CA LEU A 54 -1.49 -2.05 20.38
C LEU A 54 -0.54 -3.09 19.78
N VAL A 55 0.14 -3.87 20.62
CA VAL A 55 1.00 -4.98 20.15
C VAL A 55 0.19 -5.99 19.34
N ALA A 56 -0.99 -6.41 19.85
CA ALA A 56 -1.88 -7.30 19.13
C ALA A 56 -2.33 -6.70 17.79
N ARG A 57 -2.68 -5.39 17.75
CA ARG A 57 -3.03 -4.68 16.51
C ARG A 57 -1.92 -4.67 15.47
N LEU A 58 -0.67 -4.52 15.90
CA LEU A 58 0.50 -4.48 15.02
C LEU A 58 0.87 -5.90 14.55
N ALA A 59 0.88 -6.88 15.45
CA ALA A 59 1.13 -8.28 15.11
C ALA A 59 0.06 -8.85 14.17
N SER A 60 -1.21 -8.47 14.36
CA SER A 60 -2.33 -8.92 13.54
C SER A 60 -2.47 -8.19 12.19
N SER A 61 -1.52 -7.33 11.84
CA SER A 61 -1.63 -6.47 10.66
C SER A 61 -0.92 -7.03 9.42
N THR A 62 -0.08 -8.03 9.62
CA THR A 62 0.75 -8.65 8.58
C THR A 62 0.56 -10.16 8.62
N VAL A 63 0.61 -10.86 7.48
CA VAL A 63 0.53 -12.33 7.43
C VAL A 63 1.65 -12.99 8.25
N LEU A 64 2.82 -12.35 8.32
CA LEU A 64 3.96 -12.85 9.09
C LEU A 64 3.69 -12.97 10.60
N GLY A 65 2.78 -12.17 11.17
CA GLY A 65 2.34 -12.27 12.58
C GLY A 65 0.84 -12.57 12.77
N GLY A 66 0.06 -12.51 11.68
CA GLY A 66 -1.38 -12.40 11.69
C GLY A 66 -2.10 -13.67 12.08
N HIS A 67 -1.69 -14.82 11.53
CA HIS A 67 -2.38 -16.08 11.77
C HIS A 67 -2.38 -16.53 13.24
N ALA A 68 -1.30 -16.23 13.98
CA ALA A 68 -1.20 -16.58 15.40
C ALA A 68 -2.01 -15.64 16.33
N VAL A 69 -2.20 -14.37 15.92
CA VAL A 69 -2.71 -13.30 16.80
C VAL A 69 -4.05 -12.75 16.32
N ALA A 70 -4.58 -13.20 15.17
CA ALA A 70 -5.88 -12.78 14.64
C ALA A 70 -7.03 -13.00 15.64
N ALA A 71 -6.97 -14.09 16.43
CA ALA A 71 -7.96 -14.41 17.45
C ALA A 71 -8.09 -13.34 18.54
N VAL A 72 -7.04 -12.55 18.79
CA VAL A 72 -7.04 -11.46 19.79
C VAL A 72 -7.05 -10.06 19.14
N ALA A 73 -7.24 -9.96 17.82
CA ALA A 73 -7.27 -8.68 17.12
C ALA A 73 -8.42 -7.76 17.57
N TRP A 74 -9.47 -8.31 18.20
CA TRP A 74 -10.58 -7.55 18.79
C TRP A 74 -10.16 -6.74 20.03
N LEU A 75 -9.00 -7.04 20.62
CA LEU A 75 -8.53 -6.37 21.84
C LEU A 75 -8.31 -4.86 21.61
N TRP A 76 -7.83 -4.47 20.42
CA TRP A 76 -7.64 -3.07 20.06
C TRP A 76 -8.93 -2.25 20.01
N PRO A 77 -9.95 -2.61 19.19
CA PRO A 77 -11.20 -1.86 19.18
C PRO A 77 -11.88 -1.85 20.55
N LEU A 78 -11.86 -2.97 21.30
CA LEU A 78 -12.39 -2.97 22.66
C LEU A 78 -11.69 -1.95 23.55
N THR A 79 -10.35 -1.93 23.54
CA THR A 79 -9.58 -0.97 24.34
C THR A 79 -9.93 0.46 23.98
N THR A 80 -10.04 0.80 22.69
CA THR A 80 -10.44 2.15 22.27
C THR A 80 -11.85 2.54 22.74
N LEU A 81 -12.80 1.59 22.77
CA LEU A 81 -14.14 1.83 23.32
C LEU A 81 -14.11 2.06 24.84
N MET A 82 -13.19 1.43 25.56
CA MET A 82 -13.01 1.67 26.99
C MET A 82 -12.48 3.09 27.26
N PHE A 83 -11.60 3.61 26.42
CA PHE A 83 -11.17 5.02 26.50
C PHE A 83 -12.34 5.98 26.28
N VAL A 84 -13.20 5.72 25.28
CA VAL A 84 -14.45 6.47 25.07
C VAL A 84 -15.33 6.44 26.32
N ALA A 85 -15.55 5.27 26.91
CA ALA A 85 -16.36 5.12 28.13
C ALA A 85 -15.74 5.88 29.31
N GLN A 86 -14.41 5.82 29.47
CA GLN A 86 -13.67 6.55 30.50
C GLN A 86 -13.80 8.06 30.32
N ALA A 87 -13.61 8.56 29.09
CA ALA A 87 -13.70 9.97 28.73
C ALA A 87 -15.12 10.52 28.91
N ALA A 88 -16.13 9.77 28.49
CA ALA A 88 -17.54 10.10 28.63
C ALA A 88 -17.92 10.17 30.11
N TYR A 89 -17.56 9.15 30.91
CA TYR A 89 -17.84 9.12 32.34
C TYR A 89 -17.19 10.31 33.07
N ALA A 90 -15.91 10.59 32.81
CA ALA A 90 -15.20 11.69 33.43
C ALA A 90 -15.80 13.06 33.09
N THR A 91 -16.24 13.25 31.85
CA THR A 91 -16.84 14.50 31.35
C THR A 91 -18.26 14.69 31.90
N LEU A 92 -19.11 13.67 31.81
CA LEU A 92 -20.50 13.71 32.29
C LEU A 92 -20.58 13.94 33.81
N ARG A 93 -19.68 13.32 34.58
CA ARG A 93 -19.59 13.50 36.04
C ARG A 93 -18.80 14.75 36.44
N ARG A 94 -18.37 15.58 35.49
CA ARG A 94 -17.61 16.84 35.71
C ARG A 94 -16.32 16.67 36.52
N TYR A 95 -15.67 15.51 36.44
CA TYR A 95 -14.33 15.29 37.02
C TYR A 95 -13.21 15.98 36.23
N VAL A 96 -13.54 16.42 35.02
CA VAL A 96 -12.73 17.27 34.14
C VAL A 96 -13.60 18.44 33.66
N THR A 97 -12.98 19.56 33.34
CA THR A 97 -13.70 20.68 32.72
C THR A 97 -14.18 20.28 31.32
N PRO A 98 -15.38 20.70 30.89
CA PRO A 98 -15.88 20.40 29.54
C PRO A 98 -14.93 20.84 28.42
N LEU A 99 -14.21 21.96 28.62
CA LEU A 99 -13.19 22.46 27.68
C LEU A 99 -12.04 21.47 27.41
N VAL A 100 -11.78 20.55 28.34
CA VAL A 100 -10.76 19.49 28.17
C VAL A 100 -11.41 18.15 27.87
N GLY A 101 -12.50 17.81 28.56
CA GLY A 101 -13.18 16.53 28.42
C GLY A 101 -13.83 16.31 27.05
N VAL A 102 -14.52 17.31 26.51
CA VAL A 102 -15.24 17.19 25.23
C VAL A 102 -14.29 16.97 24.04
N PRO A 103 -13.19 17.74 23.87
CA PRO A 103 -12.23 17.46 22.81
C PRO A 103 -11.61 16.07 22.86
N LEU A 104 -11.24 15.60 24.06
CA LEU A 104 -10.64 14.28 24.25
C LEU A 104 -11.65 13.16 23.95
N LEU A 105 -12.89 13.31 24.42
CA LEU A 105 -13.97 12.39 24.09
C LEU A 105 -14.22 12.31 22.58
N ALA A 106 -14.29 13.47 21.89
CA ALA A 106 -14.48 13.52 20.45
C ALA A 106 -13.34 12.80 19.70
N TYR A 107 -12.10 13.04 20.10
CA TYR A 107 -10.93 12.34 19.55
C TYR A 107 -11.02 10.83 19.78
N ASP A 108 -11.30 10.37 21.01
CA ASP A 108 -11.38 8.95 21.33
C ASP A 108 -12.50 8.24 20.57
N VAL A 109 -13.65 8.92 20.35
CA VAL A 109 -14.75 8.38 19.54
C VAL A 109 -14.31 8.18 18.09
N LEU A 110 -13.56 9.12 17.51
CA LEU A 110 -13.03 8.98 16.16
C LEU A 110 -12.02 7.83 16.07
N VAL A 111 -11.10 7.74 17.03
CA VAL A 111 -10.11 6.65 17.10
C VAL A 111 -10.80 5.29 17.24
N ALA A 112 -11.83 5.19 18.07
CA ALA A 112 -12.62 3.97 18.24
C ALA A 112 -13.40 3.60 16.97
N GLY A 113 -14.02 4.57 16.30
CA GLY A 113 -14.72 4.36 15.03
C GLY A 113 -13.80 3.80 13.95
N VAL A 114 -12.59 4.37 13.81
CA VAL A 114 -11.56 3.88 12.88
C VAL A 114 -11.09 2.48 13.28
N ALA A 115 -10.77 2.27 14.56
CA ALA A 115 -10.26 1.00 15.06
C ALA A 115 -11.25 -0.15 14.82
N LEU A 116 -12.53 0.10 15.07
CA LEU A 116 -13.61 -0.84 14.80
C LEU A 116 -13.74 -1.10 13.30
N THR A 117 -13.75 -0.06 12.47
CA THR A 117 -13.85 -0.19 11.00
C THR A 117 -12.71 -1.02 10.43
N GLN A 118 -11.47 -0.72 10.80
CA GLN A 118 -10.29 -1.48 10.34
C GLN A 118 -10.26 -2.91 10.89
N TRP A 119 -10.81 -3.16 12.09
CA TRP A 119 -10.93 -4.52 12.60
C TRP A 119 -11.96 -5.33 11.79
N VAL A 120 -13.15 -4.78 11.51
CA VAL A 120 -14.16 -5.46 10.68
C VAL A 120 -13.66 -5.67 9.26
N LEU A 121 -13.01 -4.68 8.63
CA LEU A 121 -12.41 -4.85 7.31
C LEU A 121 -11.32 -5.93 7.25
N ARG A 122 -10.72 -6.30 8.40
CA ARG A 122 -9.76 -7.42 8.45
C ARG A 122 -10.46 -8.76 8.68
N VAL A 123 -11.45 -8.81 9.56
CA VAL A 123 -12.03 -10.09 10.02
C VAL A 123 -13.43 -10.36 9.44
N GLY A 124 -14.31 -9.37 9.41
CA GLY A 124 -15.75 -9.52 9.12
C GLY A 124 -16.21 -9.11 7.71
N GLY A 125 -15.41 -8.37 6.94
CA GLY A 125 -15.74 -8.02 5.56
C GLY A 125 -16.24 -6.56 5.38
N PRO A 126 -17.17 -6.29 4.45
CA PRO A 126 -17.51 -4.94 4.03
C PRO A 126 -18.15 -4.11 5.16
N MET A 127 -17.88 -2.81 5.16
CA MET A 127 -18.36 -1.87 6.17
C MET A 127 -19.29 -0.81 5.56
N PRO A 128 -20.25 -0.26 6.34
CA PRO A 128 -21.09 0.84 5.89
C PRO A 128 -20.25 2.06 5.45
N THR A 129 -20.70 2.72 4.39
CA THR A 129 -20.01 3.87 3.78
C THR A 129 -19.59 4.96 4.78
N PRO A 130 -20.40 5.37 5.78
CA PRO A 130 -19.99 6.42 6.72
C PRO A 130 -18.74 6.06 7.53
N LEU A 131 -18.59 4.79 7.92
CA LEU A 131 -17.46 4.30 8.70
C LEU A 131 -16.19 4.19 7.84
N VAL A 132 -16.34 3.80 6.58
CA VAL A 132 -15.23 3.81 5.61
C VAL A 132 -14.84 5.23 5.20
N ALA A 133 -15.80 6.15 5.10
CA ALA A 133 -15.54 7.57 4.84
C ALA A 133 -14.74 8.19 6.00
N LEU A 134 -15.02 7.78 7.25
CA LEU A 134 -14.23 8.20 8.41
C LEU A 134 -12.77 7.70 8.33
N THR A 135 -12.53 6.44 7.92
CA THR A 135 -11.16 5.95 7.72
C THR A 135 -10.44 6.67 6.58
N ALA A 136 -11.15 7.00 5.50
CA ALA A 136 -10.60 7.76 4.38
C ALA A 136 -10.23 9.20 4.79
N ALA A 137 -11.11 9.88 5.54
CA ALA A 137 -10.86 11.21 6.07
C ALA A 137 -9.66 11.21 7.03
N GLN A 138 -9.59 10.26 7.95
CA GLN A 138 -8.44 10.13 8.85
C GLN A 138 -7.14 9.86 8.08
N ALA A 139 -7.17 8.98 7.07
CA ALA A 139 -6.00 8.71 6.24
C ALA A 139 -5.53 9.95 5.49
N SER A 140 -6.46 10.79 4.99
CA SER A 140 -6.16 12.10 4.40
C SER A 140 -5.43 13.02 5.39
N VAL A 141 -5.97 13.16 6.60
CA VAL A 141 -5.36 13.98 7.67
C VAL A 141 -3.95 13.48 8.01
N LEU A 142 -3.80 12.18 8.27
CA LEU A 142 -2.48 11.59 8.53
C LEU A 142 -1.54 11.73 7.34
N GLY A 143 -2.07 11.68 6.12
CA GLY A 143 -1.34 11.87 4.87
C GLY A 143 -0.61 13.21 4.80
N THR A 144 -1.13 14.26 5.44
CA THR A 144 -0.44 15.56 5.54
C THR A 144 0.86 15.48 6.37
N LEU A 145 0.93 14.56 7.33
CA LEU A 145 2.06 14.40 8.25
C LEU A 145 3.07 13.37 7.74
N VAL A 146 2.58 12.21 7.28
CA VAL A 146 3.42 11.04 6.96
C VAL A 146 3.35 10.64 5.50
N GLY A 147 2.68 11.43 4.66
CA GLY A 147 2.52 11.16 3.23
C GLY A 147 1.77 9.86 2.97
N ARG A 148 2.07 9.23 1.85
CA ARG A 148 1.43 8.00 1.36
C ARG A 148 1.51 6.83 2.35
N ALA A 149 2.45 6.85 3.29
CA ALA A 149 2.57 5.83 4.32
C ALA A 149 1.25 5.65 5.11
N ALA A 150 0.47 6.73 5.31
CA ALA A 150 -0.82 6.70 5.99
C ALA A 150 -1.85 5.72 5.38
N LEU A 151 -1.70 5.37 4.10
CA LEU A 151 -2.64 4.51 3.37
C LEU A 151 -2.35 3.01 3.52
N VAL A 152 -1.11 2.64 3.85
CA VAL A 152 -0.64 1.25 3.72
C VAL A 152 0.13 0.73 4.92
N VAL A 153 0.71 1.63 5.72
CA VAL A 153 1.66 1.25 6.76
C VAL A 153 0.93 0.89 8.05
N PRO A 154 1.14 -0.32 8.60
CA PRO A 154 0.40 -0.79 9.76
C PRO A 154 0.72 -0.09 11.07
N PHE A 155 1.89 0.54 11.19
CA PHE A 155 2.37 1.19 12.42
C PHE A 155 1.95 2.66 12.56
N ILE A 156 1.25 3.22 11.58
CA ILE A 156 0.69 4.57 11.67
C ILE A 156 -0.69 4.44 12.31
N VAL A 157 -0.71 4.32 13.63
CA VAL A 157 -1.92 4.08 14.42
C VAL A 157 -2.11 5.22 15.42
N PRO A 158 -3.23 5.96 15.39
CA PRO A 158 -3.55 6.92 16.43
C PRO A 158 -3.88 6.19 17.74
N VAL A 159 -3.34 6.68 18.85
CA VAL A 159 -3.53 6.11 20.19
C VAL A 159 -4.56 6.95 20.95
N PRO A 160 -5.62 6.33 21.53
CA PRO A 160 -6.63 7.05 22.31
C PRO A 160 -6.00 7.73 23.52
N ILE A 161 -6.63 8.77 24.09
CA ILE A 161 -6.03 9.59 25.15
C ILE A 161 -6.86 9.49 26.42
N ILE A 162 -6.24 9.07 27.53
CA ILE A 162 -6.95 9.02 28.80
C ILE A 162 -7.31 10.43 29.29
N VAL A 163 -8.57 10.62 29.66
CA VAL A 163 -9.04 11.93 30.13
C VAL A 163 -8.46 12.22 31.51
N PRO A 164 -7.79 13.39 31.69
CA PRO A 164 -7.08 13.68 32.91
C PRO A 164 -8.03 14.19 34.01
N ALA A 165 -8.75 13.27 34.64
CA ALA A 165 -9.62 13.55 35.79
C ALA A 165 -8.82 14.15 36.96
N TYR A 166 -9.45 15.02 37.77
CA TYR A 166 -8.93 15.78 38.93
C TYR A 166 -8.11 17.02 38.61
N PRO A 167 -8.13 18.09 39.43
CA PRO A 167 -7.44 19.34 39.14
C PRO A 167 -5.90 19.20 39.09
N ALA A 168 -5.29 19.89 38.13
CA ALA A 168 -3.84 19.93 37.97
C ALA A 168 -3.20 20.84 39.02
N ARG A 169 -2.49 20.24 39.98
CA ARG A 169 -1.84 20.98 41.09
C ARG A 169 -0.62 21.81 40.65
N SER A 170 0.02 21.50 39.53
CA SER A 170 1.17 22.26 39.00
C SER A 170 0.86 22.95 37.67
N ARG A 171 1.55 24.07 37.39
CA ARG A 171 1.44 24.81 36.13
C ARG A 171 1.76 23.92 34.92
N THR A 172 2.81 23.10 35.01
CA THR A 172 3.21 22.15 33.96
C THR A 172 2.10 21.17 33.61
N ARG A 173 1.39 20.63 34.60
CA ARG A 173 0.26 19.71 34.36
C ARG A 173 -0.95 20.42 33.74
N ARG A 174 -1.20 21.68 34.09
CA ARG A 174 -2.25 22.49 33.44
C ARG A 174 -1.93 22.71 31.96
N VAL A 175 -0.69 23.09 31.65
CA VAL A 175 -0.22 23.29 30.26
C VAL A 175 -0.30 21.99 29.46
N ALA A 176 0.20 20.87 30.00
CA ALA A 176 0.15 19.58 29.31
C ALA A 176 -1.28 19.15 28.96
N ARG A 177 -2.24 19.35 29.88
CA ARG A 177 -3.66 19.04 29.61
C ARG A 177 -4.29 19.95 28.58
N ALA A 178 -3.98 21.24 28.63
CA ALA A 178 -4.46 22.19 27.63
C ALA A 178 -3.89 21.85 26.24
N ALA A 179 -2.60 21.48 26.17
CA ALA A 179 -1.96 21.04 24.93
C ALA A 179 -2.61 19.75 24.39
N LEU A 180 -2.87 18.75 25.24
CA LEU A 180 -3.56 17.51 24.83
C LEU A 180 -4.98 17.80 24.34
N ALA A 181 -5.75 18.62 25.06
CA ALA A 181 -7.10 19.01 24.64
C ALA A 181 -7.09 19.79 23.32
N ALA A 182 -6.14 20.71 23.14
CA ALA A 182 -5.98 21.46 21.89
C ALA A 182 -5.58 20.55 20.73
N ALA A 183 -4.64 19.62 20.94
CA ALA A 183 -4.25 18.64 19.93
C ALA A 183 -5.42 17.71 19.56
N ALA A 184 -6.15 17.21 20.56
CA ALA A 184 -7.34 16.39 20.34
C ALA A 184 -8.45 17.15 19.60
N ALA A 185 -8.72 18.40 20.00
CA ALA A 185 -9.66 19.28 19.31
C ALA A 185 -9.26 19.52 17.86
N PHE A 186 -7.98 19.81 17.61
CA PHE A 186 -7.44 20.03 16.28
C PHE A 186 -7.57 18.78 15.41
N THR A 187 -7.07 17.63 15.88
CA THR A 187 -7.13 16.39 15.11
C THR A 187 -8.56 15.94 14.87
N ALA A 188 -9.44 16.00 15.88
CA ALA A 188 -10.84 15.66 15.73
C ALA A 188 -11.56 16.62 14.77
N GLY A 189 -11.36 17.92 14.94
CA GLY A 189 -11.94 18.97 14.11
C GLY A 189 -11.53 18.84 12.65
N VAL A 190 -10.22 18.69 12.37
CA VAL A 190 -9.71 18.51 11.00
C VAL A 190 -10.22 17.21 10.39
N THR A 191 -10.29 16.11 11.14
CA THR A 191 -10.85 14.84 10.64
C THR A 191 -12.33 14.96 10.28
N LEU A 192 -13.11 15.65 11.12
CA LEU A 192 -14.53 15.90 10.86
C LEU A 192 -14.73 16.84 9.66
N LEU A 193 -13.88 17.86 9.49
CA LEU A 193 -13.89 18.74 8.32
C LEU A 193 -13.51 18.01 7.03
N GLU A 194 -12.65 16.99 7.11
CA GLU A 194 -12.29 16.12 5.99
C GLU A 194 -13.35 15.03 5.71
N LEU A 195 -14.34 14.82 6.58
CA LEU A 195 -15.33 13.75 6.43
C LEU A 195 -16.14 13.85 5.11
N PRO A 196 -16.62 15.03 4.65
CA PRO A 196 -17.27 15.16 3.35
C PRO A 196 -16.36 14.73 2.19
N ARG A 197 -15.05 15.04 2.26
CA ARG A 197 -14.08 14.55 1.28
C ARG A 197 -13.92 13.03 1.36
N GLY A 198 -13.91 12.47 2.57
CA GLY A 198 -13.93 11.02 2.78
C GLY A 198 -15.11 10.32 2.10
N PHE A 199 -16.32 10.90 2.17
CA PHE A 199 -17.48 10.42 1.42
C PHE A 199 -17.27 10.51 -0.10
N GLY A 200 -16.75 11.64 -0.59
CA GLY A 200 -16.41 11.81 -2.00
C GLY A 200 -15.40 10.78 -2.50
N VAL A 201 -14.38 10.47 -1.69
CA VAL A 201 -13.36 9.46 -1.99
C VAL A 201 -13.99 8.08 -2.13
N VAL A 202 -14.77 7.62 -1.15
CA VAL A 202 -15.41 6.29 -1.20
C VAL A 202 -16.46 6.23 -2.32
N GLY A 203 -17.22 7.31 -2.51
CA GLY A 203 -18.22 7.43 -3.56
C GLY A 203 -17.63 7.43 -4.97
N SER A 204 -16.43 7.98 -5.16
CA SER A 204 -15.77 8.05 -6.48
C SER A 204 -15.52 6.69 -7.14
N TYR A 205 -15.52 5.61 -6.37
CA TYR A 205 -15.37 4.24 -6.88
C TYR A 205 -16.67 3.64 -7.40
N LEU A 206 -17.84 4.15 -6.99
CA LEU A 206 -19.15 3.56 -7.32
C LEU A 206 -19.37 3.34 -8.83
N PRO A 207 -19.03 4.31 -9.72
CA PRO A 207 -19.27 4.17 -11.16
C PRO A 207 -18.59 2.94 -11.77
N TYR A 208 -17.43 2.54 -11.25
CA TYR A 208 -16.64 1.42 -11.77
C TYR A 208 -17.37 0.08 -11.75
N SER A 209 -18.35 -0.09 -10.86
CA SER A 209 -19.13 -1.33 -10.77
C SER A 209 -20.00 -1.62 -12.00
N GLN A 210 -20.26 -0.60 -12.84
CA GLN A 210 -21.10 -0.73 -14.03
C GLN A 210 -20.30 -0.92 -15.31
N GLU A 211 -18.98 -0.87 -15.24
CA GLU A 211 -18.14 -1.01 -16.41
C GLU A 211 -18.10 -2.46 -16.91
N ARG A 212 -17.99 -2.60 -18.22
CA ARG A 212 -17.91 -3.91 -18.88
C ARG A 212 -16.48 -4.14 -19.35
N LEU A 213 -16.04 -5.38 -19.23
CA LEU A 213 -14.82 -5.82 -19.88
C LEU A 213 -15.07 -5.87 -21.38
N SER A 214 -14.11 -5.40 -22.17
CA SER A 214 -14.16 -5.54 -23.61
C SER A 214 -13.70 -6.94 -24.00
N GLU A 215 -14.38 -7.52 -24.99
CA GLU A 215 -14.01 -8.81 -25.56
C GLU A 215 -12.63 -8.74 -26.24
N ARG A 216 -11.84 -9.80 -26.07
CA ARG A 216 -10.47 -9.90 -26.60
C ARG A 216 -10.25 -11.28 -27.22
N PRO A 217 -9.45 -11.38 -28.29
CA PRO A 217 -9.04 -12.67 -28.82
C PRO A 217 -8.35 -13.53 -27.76
N ALA A 218 -8.48 -14.85 -27.88
CA ALA A 218 -7.86 -15.81 -26.97
C ALA A 218 -6.35 -15.56 -26.82
N GLY A 219 -5.88 -15.45 -25.58
CA GLY A 219 -4.46 -15.26 -25.26
C GLY A 219 -3.90 -13.86 -25.54
N ASP A 220 -4.72 -12.90 -25.99
CA ASP A 220 -4.28 -11.52 -26.28
C ASP A 220 -4.18 -10.64 -25.02
N PHE A 221 -4.77 -11.08 -23.90
CA PHE A 221 -4.79 -10.36 -22.63
C PHE A 221 -4.53 -11.29 -21.46
N MET A 222 -3.59 -10.90 -20.60
CA MET A 222 -3.17 -11.70 -19.44
C MET A 222 -3.54 -11.03 -18.13
N ILE A 223 -4.07 -11.81 -17.19
CA ILE A 223 -4.30 -11.36 -15.82
C ILE A 223 -3.25 -12.01 -14.91
N GLY A 224 -2.59 -11.20 -14.11
CA GLY A 224 -1.55 -11.67 -13.20
C GLY A 224 -1.64 -11.09 -11.80
N VAL A 225 -0.82 -11.65 -10.92
CA VAL A 225 -0.67 -11.20 -9.54
C VAL A 225 0.81 -11.10 -9.18
N LYS A 226 1.15 -10.19 -8.28
CA LYS A 226 2.45 -10.26 -7.61
C LYS A 226 2.49 -11.51 -6.74
N LEU A 227 3.51 -12.36 -6.89
CA LEU A 227 3.55 -13.67 -6.24
C LEU A 227 4.02 -13.59 -4.79
N LEU A 228 5.04 -12.77 -4.53
CA LEU A 228 5.71 -12.65 -3.24
C LEU A 228 5.79 -11.19 -2.81
N PRO A 229 5.99 -10.88 -1.51
CA PRO A 229 6.31 -9.52 -1.11
C PRO A 229 7.58 -9.03 -1.82
N THR A 230 7.82 -7.72 -1.79
CA THR A 230 9.12 -7.20 -2.25
C THR A 230 10.25 -7.85 -1.43
N LEU A 231 11.11 -8.61 -2.10
CA LEU A 231 12.12 -9.43 -1.45
C LEU A 231 13.39 -8.62 -1.19
N ASP A 232 13.90 -8.71 0.03
CA ASP A 232 15.20 -8.20 0.48
C ASP A 232 16.15 -9.33 0.90
N GLY A 233 15.79 -10.58 0.64
CA GLY A 233 16.60 -11.76 0.95
C GLY A 233 15.93 -13.03 0.44
N LEU A 234 16.06 -14.12 1.20
CA LEU A 234 15.36 -15.36 0.90
C LEU A 234 13.83 -15.18 0.99
N PRO A 235 13.04 -15.86 0.14
CA PRO A 235 11.59 -15.85 0.24
C PRO A 235 11.12 -16.29 1.64
N PRO A 236 10.26 -15.52 2.32
CA PRO A 236 9.69 -15.94 3.58
C PRO A 236 8.87 -17.23 3.39
N ALA A 237 9.11 -18.26 4.22
CA ALA A 237 8.40 -19.54 4.12
C ALA A 237 6.87 -19.41 4.14
N PRO A 238 6.24 -18.56 4.99
CA PRO A 238 4.79 -18.34 4.94
C PRO A 238 4.32 -17.80 3.59
N ALA A 239 5.05 -16.84 3.00
CA ALA A 239 4.70 -16.27 1.70
C ALA A 239 4.77 -17.32 0.58
N VAL A 240 5.80 -18.19 0.59
CA VAL A 240 5.91 -19.27 -0.40
C VAL A 240 4.76 -20.27 -0.28
N ARG A 241 4.39 -20.64 0.95
CA ARG A 241 3.29 -21.59 1.21
C ARG A 241 1.95 -21.07 0.68
N ASP A 242 1.69 -19.78 0.83
CA ASP A 242 0.39 -19.17 0.51
C ASP A 242 0.28 -18.66 -0.94
N ALA A 243 1.41 -18.48 -1.62
CA ALA A 243 1.50 -17.93 -2.97
C ALA A 243 1.03 -18.90 -4.06
N VAL A 244 1.46 -20.16 -4.00
CA VAL A 244 1.14 -21.18 -5.03
C VAL A 244 -0.36 -21.52 -5.09
N PRO A 245 -1.05 -21.76 -3.95
CA PRO A 245 -2.49 -22.02 -4.00
C PRO A 245 -3.31 -20.85 -4.57
N LEU A 246 -2.83 -19.61 -4.41
CA LEU A 246 -3.53 -18.44 -4.93
C LEU A 246 -3.46 -18.35 -6.46
N SER A 247 -2.30 -18.64 -7.06
CA SER A 247 -2.17 -18.67 -8.52
C SER A 247 -3.05 -19.75 -9.13
N ASP A 248 -3.06 -20.94 -8.53
CA ASP A 248 -3.83 -22.08 -9.03
C ASP A 248 -5.33 -21.84 -8.92
N THR A 249 -5.78 -21.16 -7.84
CA THR A 249 -7.20 -20.86 -7.63
C THR A 249 -7.73 -19.80 -8.60
N LEU A 250 -6.87 -18.88 -9.03
CA LEU A 250 -7.26 -17.74 -9.86
C LEU A 250 -7.02 -17.96 -11.36
N ASP A 251 -6.37 -19.07 -11.74
CA ASP A 251 -6.09 -19.44 -13.13
C ASP A 251 -5.40 -18.29 -13.88
N LEU A 252 -4.31 -17.79 -13.28
CA LEU A 252 -3.60 -16.61 -13.72
C LEU A 252 -2.60 -16.93 -14.84
N ASP A 253 -2.43 -15.99 -15.77
CA ASP A 253 -1.54 -16.15 -16.92
C ASP A 253 -0.15 -15.53 -16.66
N ALA A 254 0.00 -14.72 -15.60
CA ALA A 254 1.24 -14.03 -15.28
C ALA A 254 1.51 -13.89 -13.77
N VAL A 255 2.79 -13.90 -13.40
CA VAL A 255 3.25 -13.50 -12.05
C VAL A 255 4.29 -12.41 -12.11
N SER A 256 4.28 -11.58 -11.07
CA SER A 256 5.30 -10.56 -10.85
C SER A 256 6.08 -10.79 -9.56
N LEU A 257 7.38 -10.50 -9.61
CA LEU A 257 8.28 -10.45 -8.48
C LEU A 257 8.98 -9.10 -8.41
N THR A 258 9.26 -8.61 -7.21
CA THR A 258 10.08 -7.41 -7.01
C THR A 258 11.25 -7.75 -6.11
N LEU A 259 12.47 -7.60 -6.63
CA LEU A 259 13.71 -7.97 -5.96
C LEU A 259 14.52 -6.72 -5.62
N ARG A 260 14.83 -6.51 -4.35
CA ARG A 260 15.81 -5.49 -3.94
C ARG A 260 17.23 -6.02 -4.10
N PRO A 261 18.25 -5.15 -4.20
CA PRO A 261 19.62 -5.60 -4.39
C PRO A 261 20.12 -6.60 -3.35
N GLN A 262 19.63 -6.57 -2.09
CA GLN A 262 19.97 -7.59 -1.07
C GLN A 262 19.47 -9.00 -1.43
N ALA A 263 18.33 -9.13 -2.12
CA ALA A 263 17.76 -10.41 -2.54
C ALA A 263 18.48 -11.03 -3.75
N LEU A 264 19.50 -10.36 -4.30
CA LEU A 264 20.24 -10.81 -5.49
C LEU A 264 21.45 -11.69 -5.15
N SER A 265 21.46 -12.30 -3.97
CA SER A 265 22.45 -13.32 -3.63
C SER A 265 22.22 -14.58 -4.47
N LEU A 266 23.29 -15.32 -4.75
CA LEU A 266 23.22 -16.54 -5.57
C LEU A 266 22.22 -17.56 -4.99
N THR A 267 22.25 -17.75 -3.67
CA THR A 267 21.35 -18.68 -2.98
C THR A 267 19.88 -18.27 -3.10
N ALA A 268 19.58 -16.97 -2.96
CA ALA A 268 18.21 -16.47 -3.07
C ALA A 268 17.68 -16.58 -4.51
N LEU A 269 18.50 -16.26 -5.51
CA LEU A 269 18.14 -16.41 -6.91
C LEU A 269 17.96 -17.88 -7.32
N ASP A 270 18.78 -18.81 -6.81
CA ASP A 270 18.59 -20.25 -7.04
C ASP A 270 17.27 -20.76 -6.42
N SER A 271 16.97 -20.33 -5.20
CA SER A 271 15.72 -20.68 -4.51
C SER A 271 14.51 -20.16 -5.25
N LEU A 272 14.57 -18.92 -5.75
CA LEU A 272 13.53 -18.30 -6.57
C LEU A 272 13.39 -18.99 -7.93
N SER A 273 14.50 -19.36 -8.56
CA SER A 273 14.46 -20.07 -9.85
C SER A 273 13.74 -21.41 -9.72
N LYS A 274 14.02 -22.16 -8.64
CA LYS A 274 13.32 -23.41 -8.31
C LYS A 274 11.84 -23.22 -8.02
N LEU A 275 11.48 -22.13 -7.34
CA LEU A 275 10.07 -21.78 -7.07
C LEU A 275 9.30 -21.44 -8.34
N LEU A 276 9.95 -20.79 -9.31
CA LEU A 276 9.34 -20.36 -10.56
C LEU A 276 9.28 -21.44 -11.64
N GLU A 277 10.07 -22.50 -11.52
CA GLU A 277 10.20 -23.54 -12.52
C GLU A 277 8.87 -24.27 -12.84
N PRO A 278 8.00 -24.62 -11.86
CA PRO A 278 6.68 -25.17 -12.16
C PRO A 278 5.83 -24.20 -12.98
N LEU A 279 5.76 -22.93 -12.56
CA LEU A 279 4.98 -21.89 -13.23
C LEU A 279 5.43 -21.66 -14.68
N ARG A 280 6.74 -21.78 -14.93
CA ARG A 280 7.30 -21.68 -16.27
C ARG A 280 6.86 -22.83 -17.18
N ARG A 281 6.71 -24.05 -16.64
CA ARG A 281 6.23 -25.22 -17.40
C ARG A 281 4.77 -25.06 -17.80
N ASP A 282 3.99 -24.40 -16.96
CA ASP A 282 2.59 -24.07 -17.23
C ASP A 282 2.42 -22.85 -18.15
N SER A 283 3.51 -22.42 -18.82
CA SER A 283 3.56 -21.30 -19.77
C SER A 283 3.18 -19.94 -19.17
N MET A 284 3.30 -19.80 -17.85
CA MET A 284 2.96 -18.56 -17.16
C MET A 284 4.04 -17.49 -17.38
N VAL A 285 3.62 -16.26 -17.68
CA VAL A 285 4.54 -15.14 -17.94
C VAL A 285 5.16 -14.65 -16.64
N ILE A 286 6.49 -14.65 -16.59
CA ILE A 286 7.27 -14.22 -15.42
C ILE A 286 7.77 -12.79 -15.63
N VAL A 287 7.26 -11.88 -14.81
CA VAL A 287 7.69 -10.48 -14.75
C VAL A 287 8.57 -10.28 -13.52
N VAL A 288 9.76 -9.72 -13.70
CA VAL A 288 10.67 -9.40 -12.58
C VAL A 288 11.02 -7.92 -12.60
N ALA A 289 10.81 -7.24 -11.48
CA ALA A 289 11.23 -5.87 -11.26
C ALA A 289 12.41 -5.80 -10.29
N ILE A 290 13.42 -5.01 -10.61
CA ILE A 290 14.54 -4.73 -9.70
C ILE A 290 14.23 -3.45 -8.93
N GLY A 291 13.86 -3.62 -7.66
CA GLY A 291 13.58 -2.54 -6.73
C GLY A 291 14.83 -1.77 -6.31
N PHE A 292 14.63 -0.80 -5.42
CA PHE A 292 15.69 0.03 -4.85
C PHE A 292 15.86 -0.18 -3.35
N ASP A 293 17.08 0.04 -2.87
CA ASP A 293 17.40 0.04 -1.45
C ASP A 293 18.22 1.28 -1.02
N ASP A 294 18.61 1.33 0.25
CA ASP A 294 19.35 2.47 0.80
C ASP A 294 20.80 2.53 0.26
N THR A 295 21.35 1.40 -0.12
CA THR A 295 22.72 1.29 -0.63
C THR A 295 22.85 1.74 -2.08
N ASP A 296 21.75 1.82 -2.83
CA ASP A 296 21.70 2.46 -4.15
C ASP A 296 21.99 3.97 -4.05
N ARG A 297 21.51 4.62 -2.98
CA ARG A 297 21.79 6.05 -2.74
C ARG A 297 23.25 6.29 -2.42
N ASP A 298 23.83 5.43 -1.57
CA ASP A 298 25.24 5.53 -1.21
C ASP A 298 26.13 5.27 -2.43
N ALA A 299 25.78 4.26 -3.25
CA ALA A 299 26.49 4.01 -4.50
C ALA A 299 26.42 5.19 -5.49
N LEU A 300 25.29 5.91 -5.54
CA LEU A 300 25.15 7.09 -6.39
C LEU A 300 25.94 8.29 -5.85
N ARG A 301 26.00 8.46 -4.52
CA ARG A 301 26.84 9.48 -3.86
C ARG A 301 28.32 9.25 -4.13
N ASP A 302 28.76 8.00 -4.12
CA ASP A 302 30.13 7.61 -4.42
C ASP A 302 30.49 7.81 -5.90
N GLY A 303 29.49 7.88 -6.79
CA GLY A 303 29.67 8.21 -8.21
C GLY A 303 28.63 7.54 -9.12
N PRO A 304 28.15 8.23 -10.18
CA PRO A 304 27.18 7.65 -11.13
C PRO A 304 27.64 6.34 -11.78
N GLU A 305 28.93 6.21 -12.06
CA GLU A 305 29.50 4.98 -12.66
C GLU A 305 29.40 3.79 -11.72
N ARG A 306 29.65 3.98 -10.43
CA ARG A 306 29.56 2.91 -9.42
C ARG A 306 28.13 2.44 -9.24
N PHE A 307 27.19 3.38 -9.17
CA PHE A 307 25.76 3.07 -9.20
C PHE A 307 25.39 2.25 -10.46
N LEU A 308 25.77 2.73 -11.64
CA LEU A 308 25.45 2.07 -12.91
C LEU A 308 26.05 0.65 -12.97
N ALA A 309 27.34 0.49 -12.66
CA ALA A 309 28.01 -0.81 -12.66
C ALA A 309 27.31 -1.81 -11.73
N ARG A 310 26.93 -1.37 -10.53
CA ARG A 310 26.19 -2.20 -9.57
C ARG A 310 24.82 -2.61 -10.10
N ARG A 311 24.05 -1.67 -10.66
CA ARG A 311 22.73 -1.96 -11.23
C ARG A 311 22.83 -2.85 -12.47
N MET A 312 23.86 -2.71 -13.30
CA MET A 312 24.07 -3.58 -14.46
C MET A 312 24.46 -5.00 -14.04
N SER A 313 25.23 -5.15 -12.96
CA SER A 313 25.48 -6.45 -12.34
C SER A 313 24.19 -7.09 -11.80
N ALA A 314 23.30 -6.29 -11.20
CA ALA A 314 21.98 -6.75 -10.79
C ALA A 314 21.13 -7.25 -11.97
N VAL A 315 21.07 -6.49 -13.06
CA VAL A 315 20.39 -6.87 -14.31
C VAL A 315 20.93 -8.19 -14.86
N ASP A 316 22.26 -8.32 -14.95
CA ASP A 316 22.91 -9.54 -15.45
C ASP A 316 22.57 -10.78 -14.61
N ARG A 317 22.66 -10.66 -13.27
CA ARG A 317 22.35 -11.76 -12.34
C ARG A 317 20.90 -12.20 -12.47
N VAL A 318 19.97 -11.26 -12.47
CA VAL A 318 18.53 -11.57 -12.61
C VAL A 318 18.24 -12.21 -13.97
N ALA A 319 18.77 -11.65 -15.06
CA ALA A 319 18.58 -12.17 -16.40
C ALA A 319 19.09 -13.61 -16.55
N ARG A 320 20.27 -13.93 -15.99
CA ARG A 320 20.86 -15.28 -16.05
C ARG A 320 20.12 -16.29 -15.16
N ALA A 321 19.83 -15.92 -13.92
CA ALA A 321 19.33 -16.86 -12.92
C ALA A 321 17.82 -17.12 -13.04
N LEU A 322 17.02 -16.07 -13.30
CA LEU A 322 15.56 -16.17 -13.33
C LEU A 322 14.99 -16.24 -14.74
N ARG A 323 15.74 -15.77 -15.75
CA ARG A 323 15.34 -15.75 -17.17
C ARG A 323 13.88 -15.26 -17.35
N PRO A 324 13.53 -14.05 -16.87
CA PRO A 324 12.17 -13.57 -16.92
C PRO A 324 11.74 -13.26 -18.36
N ASP A 325 10.44 -13.34 -18.64
CA ASP A 325 9.87 -12.92 -19.93
C ASP A 325 9.85 -11.40 -20.06
N VAL A 326 9.64 -10.71 -18.94
CA VAL A 326 9.68 -9.26 -18.84
C VAL A 326 10.53 -8.83 -17.65
N LEU A 327 11.53 -7.98 -17.89
CA LEU A 327 12.38 -7.40 -16.87
C LEU A 327 12.12 -5.90 -16.76
N LEU A 328 11.80 -5.41 -15.56
CA LEU A 328 11.84 -3.99 -15.23
C LEU A 328 13.17 -3.71 -14.50
N PRO A 329 14.18 -3.13 -15.18
CA PRO A 329 15.48 -2.86 -14.56
C PRO A 329 15.41 -1.89 -13.37
N ALA A 330 14.38 -1.05 -13.31
CA ALA A 330 14.09 -0.18 -12.19
C ALA A 330 12.59 -0.20 -11.89
N GLU A 331 12.23 -0.53 -10.64
CA GLU A 331 10.85 -0.38 -10.16
C GLU A 331 10.46 1.11 -10.14
N ALA A 332 9.61 1.55 -11.07
CA ALA A 332 9.05 2.90 -11.12
C ALA A 332 10.12 4.02 -10.98
N PRO A 333 10.82 4.41 -12.07
CA PRO A 333 11.93 5.37 -12.05
C PRO A 333 11.62 6.68 -11.30
N TYR A 334 10.50 7.31 -11.63
CA TYR A 334 10.05 8.53 -10.95
C TYR A 334 9.21 8.27 -9.69
N GLY A 335 8.89 7.02 -9.38
CA GLY A 335 8.24 6.61 -8.14
C GLY A 335 9.28 6.16 -7.11
N ALA A 336 9.44 4.83 -6.99
CA ALA A 336 10.35 4.23 -6.01
C ALA A 336 11.82 4.60 -6.26
N GLY A 337 12.21 4.87 -7.51
CA GLY A 337 13.54 5.40 -7.85
C GLY A 337 13.77 6.78 -7.24
N THR A 338 12.84 7.72 -7.41
CA THR A 338 12.97 9.06 -6.80
C THR A 338 13.00 8.99 -5.28
N ASP A 339 12.20 8.13 -4.67
CA ASP A 339 12.19 7.95 -3.22
C ASP A 339 13.52 7.39 -2.69
N ALA A 340 14.20 6.54 -3.48
CA ALA A 340 15.45 5.90 -3.11
C ALA A 340 16.68 6.78 -3.41
N ILE A 341 16.83 7.25 -4.65
CA ILE A 341 18.04 7.92 -5.13
C ILE A 341 17.85 9.41 -5.44
N GLY A 342 16.71 9.99 -5.06
CA GLY A 342 16.35 11.37 -5.40
C GLY A 342 15.87 11.52 -6.85
N ALA A 343 15.37 12.70 -7.19
CA ALA A 343 14.93 12.97 -8.55
C ALA A 343 16.13 13.01 -9.50
N GLN A 344 16.06 12.23 -10.58
CA GLN A 344 17.09 12.14 -11.62
C GLN A 344 16.56 12.69 -12.95
N SER A 345 17.45 13.14 -13.82
CA SER A 345 17.06 13.66 -15.13
C SER A 345 16.50 12.57 -16.05
N VAL A 346 15.80 12.97 -17.10
CA VAL A 346 15.30 12.04 -18.12
C VAL A 346 16.49 11.36 -18.81
N GLU A 347 17.56 12.11 -19.09
CA GLU A 347 18.79 11.64 -19.75
C GLU A 347 19.48 10.55 -18.93
N PHE A 348 19.53 10.70 -17.61
CA PHE A 348 20.05 9.68 -16.70
C PHE A 348 19.30 8.35 -16.88
N TRP A 349 17.96 8.40 -16.88
CA TRP A 349 17.15 7.21 -17.07
C TRP A 349 17.25 6.65 -18.49
N ARG A 350 17.35 7.48 -19.53
CA ARG A 350 17.59 7.02 -20.91
C ARG A 350 18.89 6.22 -21.01
N ALA A 351 19.98 6.74 -20.46
CA ALA A 351 21.27 6.06 -20.44
C ALA A 351 21.20 4.75 -19.63
N TYR A 352 20.56 4.78 -18.47
CA TYR A 352 20.35 3.62 -17.62
C TYR A 352 19.59 2.49 -18.33
N TYR A 353 18.43 2.79 -18.92
CA TYR A 353 17.61 1.81 -19.62
C TYR A 353 18.28 1.29 -20.89
N THR A 354 19.05 2.13 -21.59
CA THR A 354 19.85 1.70 -22.75
C THR A 354 20.90 0.68 -22.35
N ALA A 355 21.66 0.93 -21.28
CA ALA A 355 22.64 -0.01 -20.76
C ALA A 355 21.98 -1.30 -20.24
N ALA A 356 20.85 -1.17 -19.53
CA ALA A 356 20.12 -2.31 -18.98
C ALA A 356 19.58 -3.24 -20.07
N ALA A 357 18.99 -2.67 -21.13
CA ALA A 357 18.47 -3.43 -22.25
C ALA A 357 19.59 -4.16 -22.99
N ALA A 358 20.68 -3.47 -23.33
CA ALA A 358 21.85 -4.09 -23.95
C ALA A 358 22.38 -5.26 -23.11
N ARG A 359 22.45 -5.10 -21.77
CA ARG A 359 22.91 -6.16 -20.87
C ARG A 359 21.95 -7.35 -20.81
N ALA A 360 20.65 -7.11 -20.72
CA ALA A 360 19.63 -8.17 -20.69
C ALA A 360 19.59 -8.94 -22.01
N HIS A 361 19.58 -8.24 -23.15
CA HIS A 361 19.53 -8.85 -24.48
C HIS A 361 20.82 -9.61 -24.83
N ALA A 362 21.97 -9.20 -24.29
CA ALA A 362 23.23 -9.94 -24.42
C ALA A 362 23.18 -11.30 -23.69
N VAL A 363 22.43 -11.40 -22.59
CA VAL A 363 22.20 -12.68 -21.89
C VAL A 363 21.16 -13.52 -22.64
N ASN A 364 20.02 -12.92 -22.98
CA ASN A 364 18.96 -13.56 -23.73
C ASN A 364 18.12 -12.51 -24.46
N ARG A 365 18.14 -12.55 -25.80
CA ARG A 365 17.39 -11.62 -26.66
C ARG A 365 15.87 -11.72 -26.53
N ARG A 366 15.34 -12.79 -25.90
CA ARG A 366 13.90 -12.94 -25.65
C ARG A 366 13.41 -12.18 -24.42
N ILE A 367 14.31 -11.76 -23.52
CA ILE A 367 13.92 -10.97 -22.34
C ILE A 367 13.45 -9.61 -22.82
N ARG A 368 12.19 -9.27 -22.56
CA ARG A 368 11.64 -7.95 -22.89
C ARG A 368 11.94 -6.97 -21.77
N VAL A 369 12.63 -5.89 -22.09
CA VAL A 369 12.93 -4.82 -21.12
C VAL A 369 11.76 -3.86 -21.06
N ALA A 370 11.21 -3.67 -19.87
CA ALA A 370 10.02 -2.87 -19.63
C ALA A 370 10.34 -1.57 -18.90
N LEU A 371 9.66 -0.50 -19.30
CA LEU A 371 9.61 0.79 -18.61
C LEU A 371 8.17 1.11 -18.22
N ALA A 372 7.97 1.60 -17.00
CA ALA A 372 6.63 1.92 -16.53
C ALA A 372 6.53 3.21 -15.73
N ALA A 373 5.52 4.01 -16.07
CA ALA A 373 5.23 5.30 -15.45
C ALA A 373 4.42 5.14 -14.15
N SER A 374 4.63 6.04 -13.18
CA SER A 374 4.06 5.86 -11.83
C SER A 374 3.55 7.13 -11.14
N ARG A 375 4.15 8.29 -11.45
CA ARG A 375 3.74 9.60 -10.96
C ARG A 375 2.86 10.35 -11.94
N TYR A 376 2.99 10.06 -13.24
CA TYR A 376 2.21 10.70 -14.31
C TYR A 376 2.46 12.21 -14.43
N ASP A 377 3.68 12.65 -14.13
CA ASP A 377 4.13 14.02 -14.28
C ASP A 377 4.85 14.24 -15.63
N ALA A 378 5.41 15.44 -15.83
CA ALA A 378 6.12 15.79 -17.06
C ALA A 378 7.38 14.93 -17.29
N ALA A 379 8.07 14.50 -16.23
CA ALA A 379 9.28 13.70 -16.34
C ALA A 379 8.95 12.25 -16.72
N ASP A 380 7.92 11.65 -16.09
CA ASP A 380 7.37 10.36 -16.53
C ASP A 380 6.91 10.45 -17.99
N SER A 381 6.19 11.53 -18.36
CA SER A 381 5.71 11.74 -19.74
C SER A 381 6.86 11.79 -20.74
N ALA A 382 7.94 12.52 -20.44
CA ALA A 382 9.09 12.68 -21.33
C ALA A 382 9.93 11.39 -21.46
N LEU A 383 10.04 10.61 -20.37
CA LEU A 383 10.73 9.33 -20.40
C LEU A 383 9.90 8.25 -21.13
N PHE A 384 8.59 8.20 -20.88
CA PHE A 384 7.65 7.33 -21.59
C PHE A 384 7.64 7.64 -23.09
N ALA A 385 7.56 8.94 -23.43
CA ALA A 385 7.66 9.44 -24.79
C ALA A 385 8.93 8.98 -25.51
N TRP A 386 10.09 8.98 -24.85
CA TRP A 386 11.31 8.46 -25.45
C TRP A 386 11.25 6.94 -25.61
N ALA A 387 10.76 6.24 -24.60
CA ALA A 387 10.68 4.78 -24.58
C ALA A 387 9.73 4.23 -25.66
N SER A 388 8.70 4.99 -26.07
CA SER A 388 7.77 4.60 -27.13
C SER A 388 8.34 4.73 -28.55
N THR A 389 9.45 5.44 -28.73
CA THR A 389 10.06 5.63 -30.06
C THR A 389 10.64 4.32 -30.64
N ARG A 390 10.74 4.24 -31.97
CA ARG A 390 11.30 3.08 -32.68
C ARG A 390 12.77 2.82 -32.33
N GLY A 391 13.55 3.87 -32.07
CA GLY A 391 14.98 3.77 -31.74
C GLY A 391 15.27 3.44 -30.27
N SER A 392 14.26 3.44 -29.41
CA SER A 392 14.47 3.09 -28.00
C SER A 392 14.63 1.58 -27.79
N PRO A 393 15.61 1.14 -26.97
CA PRO A 393 15.85 -0.27 -26.68
C PRO A 393 14.87 -0.87 -25.65
N VAL A 394 13.86 -0.10 -25.21
CA VAL A 394 12.77 -0.58 -24.37
C VAL A 394 11.77 -1.36 -25.22
N ASP A 395 11.43 -2.57 -24.82
CA ASP A 395 10.54 -3.47 -25.58
C ASP A 395 9.07 -3.33 -25.18
N VAL A 396 8.83 -3.03 -23.91
CA VAL A 396 7.50 -3.01 -23.29
C VAL A 396 7.31 -1.71 -22.52
N LEU A 397 6.13 -1.10 -22.65
CA LEU A 397 5.74 0.06 -21.87
C LEU A 397 4.73 -0.32 -20.81
N GLY A 398 4.52 0.55 -19.82
CA GLY A 398 3.50 0.26 -18.86
C GLY A 398 3.22 1.34 -17.83
N PHE A 399 2.37 0.94 -16.90
CA PHE A 399 1.71 1.85 -15.98
C PHE A 399 1.61 1.23 -14.59
N PHE A 400 1.80 2.08 -13.57
CA PHE A 400 1.49 1.78 -12.18
C PHE A 400 0.20 2.51 -11.80
N VAL A 401 -0.90 1.77 -11.67
CA VAL A 401 -2.22 2.33 -11.38
C VAL A 401 -2.50 2.19 -9.89
N ARG A 402 -2.25 3.27 -9.16
CA ARG A 402 -2.36 3.29 -7.70
C ARG A 402 -3.17 4.51 -7.28
N PRO A 403 -4.24 4.35 -6.47
CA PRO A 403 -4.98 5.48 -5.93
C PRO A 403 -4.08 6.41 -5.12
N SER A 404 -4.54 7.65 -4.99
CA SER A 404 -4.05 8.64 -4.02
C SER A 404 -5.12 8.87 -2.95
N PHE A 405 -4.92 9.84 -2.06
CA PHE A 405 -5.93 10.27 -1.09
C PHE A 405 -7.25 10.74 -1.74
N SER A 406 -7.24 11.05 -3.04
CA SER A 406 -8.42 11.38 -3.85
C SER A 406 -9.24 10.17 -4.31
N GLY A 407 -8.87 8.95 -3.91
CA GLY A 407 -9.63 7.75 -4.25
C GLY A 407 -9.63 7.41 -5.73
N GLY A 408 -10.81 7.04 -6.25
CA GLY A 408 -11.07 6.67 -7.65
C GLY A 408 -10.76 7.81 -8.61
N ALA A 409 -11.05 9.06 -8.25
CA ALA A 409 -10.69 10.21 -9.09
C ALA A 409 -9.18 10.27 -9.41
N GLY A 410 -8.33 9.79 -8.50
CA GLY A 410 -6.89 9.66 -8.74
C GLY A 410 -6.53 8.50 -9.70
N VAL A 411 -7.33 7.44 -9.74
CA VAL A 411 -7.22 6.36 -10.72
C VAL A 411 -7.64 6.87 -12.11
N ASP A 412 -8.79 7.52 -12.22
CA ASP A 412 -9.30 8.11 -13.48
C ASP A 412 -8.31 9.08 -14.10
N ALA A 413 -7.69 9.94 -13.28
CA ALA A 413 -6.69 10.89 -13.75
C ALA A 413 -5.47 10.19 -14.37
N ARG A 414 -5.03 9.07 -13.80
CA ARG A 414 -3.90 8.27 -14.28
C ARG A 414 -4.25 7.50 -15.54
N LEU A 415 -5.42 6.86 -15.60
CA LEU A 415 -5.86 6.14 -16.79
C LEU A 415 -6.11 7.08 -17.96
N ARG A 416 -6.74 8.25 -17.74
CA ARG A 416 -6.87 9.28 -18.79
C ARG A 416 -5.52 9.84 -19.25
N ALA A 417 -4.53 9.93 -18.36
CA ALA A 417 -3.17 10.30 -18.74
C ALA A 417 -2.51 9.21 -19.59
N ALA A 418 -2.67 7.93 -19.22
CA ALA A 418 -2.22 6.80 -20.02
C ALA A 418 -2.86 6.81 -21.42
N ASP A 419 -4.18 7.01 -21.54
CA ASP A 419 -4.88 7.11 -22.82
C ASP A 419 -4.35 8.23 -23.70
N ARG A 420 -4.11 9.39 -23.09
CA ARG A 420 -3.53 10.53 -23.80
C ARG A 420 -2.13 10.20 -24.30
N TRP A 421 -1.28 9.59 -23.48
CA TRP A 421 0.08 9.25 -23.88
C TRP A 421 0.12 8.19 -24.97
N MET A 422 -0.65 7.11 -24.82
CA MET A 422 -0.74 6.06 -25.85
C MET A 422 -1.21 6.62 -27.20
N ARG A 423 -2.21 7.52 -27.21
CA ARG A 423 -2.69 8.17 -28.44
C ARG A 423 -1.66 9.12 -29.05
N LEU A 424 -1.05 9.98 -28.23
CA LEU A 424 -0.05 10.93 -28.71
C LEU A 424 1.18 10.24 -29.27
N ASP A 425 1.61 9.15 -28.64
CA ASP A 425 2.80 8.40 -29.04
C ASP A 425 2.55 7.61 -30.32
N ALA A 426 1.36 7.04 -30.49
CA ALA A 426 0.97 6.39 -31.74
C ALA A 426 0.91 7.36 -32.94
N ALA A 427 0.67 8.65 -32.69
CA ALA A 427 0.59 9.68 -33.73
C ALA A 427 1.94 10.27 -34.15
N ARG A 428 3.06 9.86 -33.54
CA ARG A 428 4.36 10.49 -33.82
C ARG A 428 5.02 10.00 -35.11
N PRO A 429 5.81 10.85 -35.79
CA PRO A 429 6.57 10.45 -36.97
C PRO A 429 7.58 9.33 -36.72
N ASP A 430 8.16 9.28 -35.51
CA ASP A 430 9.16 8.30 -35.08
C ASP A 430 8.56 7.09 -34.33
N ALA A 431 7.23 6.99 -34.32
CA ALA A 431 6.53 5.86 -33.75
C ALA A 431 6.88 4.56 -34.50
N PRO A 432 6.96 3.41 -33.80
CA PRO A 432 7.09 2.12 -34.45
C PRO A 432 5.86 1.81 -35.31
N THR A 433 6.05 1.05 -36.40
CA THR A 433 4.96 0.66 -37.31
C THR A 433 3.87 -0.14 -36.59
N ARG A 434 4.25 -0.91 -35.58
CA ARG A 434 3.35 -1.54 -34.62
C ARG A 434 3.60 -0.93 -33.24
N PRO A 435 2.57 -0.47 -32.51
CA PRO A 435 2.74 0.01 -31.13
C PRO A 435 3.42 -1.05 -30.26
N LYS A 436 4.33 -0.61 -29.38
CA LYS A 436 4.92 -1.50 -28.38
C LYS A 436 3.82 -2.05 -27.46
N PRO A 437 3.91 -3.30 -27.00
CA PRO A 437 2.97 -3.84 -26.02
C PRO A 437 3.03 -3.05 -24.71
N HIS A 438 1.87 -2.84 -24.11
CA HIS A 438 1.70 -2.14 -22.84
C HIS A 438 1.24 -3.11 -21.74
N TRP A 439 1.67 -2.83 -20.51
CA TRP A 439 1.24 -3.56 -19.32
C TRP A 439 0.80 -2.61 -18.22
N VAL A 440 -0.17 -3.02 -17.41
CA VAL A 440 -0.34 -2.45 -16.08
C VAL A 440 0.42 -3.33 -15.10
N PHE A 441 1.62 -2.94 -14.72
CA PHE A 441 2.52 -3.78 -13.91
C PHE A 441 2.13 -3.86 -12.43
N ASP A 442 1.25 -2.98 -11.98
CA ASP A 442 0.88 -2.87 -10.57
C ASP A 442 -0.43 -2.08 -10.48
N VAL A 443 -1.50 -2.80 -10.15
CA VAL A 443 -2.78 -2.23 -9.71
C VAL A 443 -2.85 -2.38 -8.19
N ARG A 444 -2.93 -1.27 -7.47
CA ARG A 444 -3.12 -1.27 -6.01
C ARG A 444 -4.44 -0.64 -5.62
N ALA A 445 -4.90 -0.97 -4.42
CA ALA A 445 -5.86 -0.16 -3.69
C ALA A 445 -5.52 -0.16 -2.19
N TYR A 446 -6.31 0.55 -1.39
CA TYR A 446 -6.07 0.70 0.05
C TYR A 446 -7.30 0.30 0.84
N PRO A 447 -7.55 -1.00 1.03
CA PRO A 447 -8.76 -1.48 1.69
C PRO A 447 -8.88 -0.97 3.13
N MET A 448 -7.76 -0.75 3.85
CA MET A 448 -7.81 -0.19 5.21
C MET A 448 -8.18 1.29 5.28
N ALA A 449 -7.99 2.04 4.19
CA ALA A 449 -8.32 3.46 4.13
C ALA A 449 -9.68 3.68 3.44
N HIS A 450 -9.91 2.99 2.31
CA HIS A 450 -11.05 3.23 1.41
C HIS A 450 -12.05 2.06 1.37
N GLY A 451 -11.80 0.96 2.08
CA GLY A 451 -12.67 -0.22 2.14
C GLY A 451 -12.42 -1.27 1.06
N ASP A 452 -12.82 -2.51 1.35
CA ASP A 452 -12.67 -3.67 0.46
C ASP A 452 -13.37 -3.50 -0.89
N ALA A 453 -14.59 -2.93 -0.88
CA ALA A 453 -15.35 -2.68 -2.11
C ALA A 453 -14.61 -1.71 -3.05
N SER A 454 -13.86 -0.75 -2.51
CA SER A 454 -13.05 0.17 -3.31
C SER A 454 -11.86 -0.52 -3.95
N GLN A 455 -11.28 -1.55 -3.31
CA GLN A 455 -10.24 -2.39 -3.92
C GLN A 455 -10.81 -3.20 -5.09
N GLU A 456 -11.93 -3.87 -4.88
CA GLU A 456 -12.62 -4.63 -5.94
C GLU A 456 -12.90 -3.74 -7.16
N ARG A 457 -13.50 -2.58 -6.93
CA ARG A 457 -13.87 -1.61 -7.98
C ARG A 457 -12.65 -1.04 -8.70
N THR A 458 -11.55 -0.77 -7.99
CA THR A 458 -10.30 -0.28 -8.62
C THR A 458 -9.71 -1.33 -9.55
N VAL A 459 -9.68 -2.59 -9.12
CA VAL A 459 -9.19 -3.71 -9.94
C VAL A 459 -10.09 -3.89 -11.16
N TRP A 460 -11.41 -3.91 -10.96
CA TRP A 460 -12.38 -4.05 -12.04
C TRP A 460 -12.28 -2.92 -13.06
N HIS A 461 -12.24 -1.66 -12.62
CA HIS A 461 -12.08 -0.50 -13.49
C HIS A 461 -10.82 -0.58 -14.34
N THR A 462 -9.69 -0.97 -13.72
CA THR A 462 -8.42 -1.07 -14.43
C THR A 462 -8.44 -2.21 -15.45
N LEU A 463 -9.11 -3.32 -15.16
CA LEU A 463 -9.32 -4.43 -16.10
C LEU A 463 -10.23 -4.01 -17.26
N ALA A 464 -11.34 -3.33 -16.99
CA ALA A 464 -12.26 -2.82 -18.02
C ALA A 464 -11.53 -1.83 -18.94
N TRP A 465 -10.80 -0.88 -18.36
CA TRP A 465 -9.96 0.04 -19.12
C TRP A 465 -8.89 -0.68 -19.95
N ALA A 466 -8.17 -1.63 -19.36
CA ALA A 466 -7.07 -2.31 -20.03
C ALA A 466 -7.57 -3.21 -21.18
N THR A 467 -8.67 -3.93 -20.97
CA THR A 467 -9.30 -4.76 -22.02
C THR A 467 -9.85 -3.92 -23.17
N ALA A 468 -10.27 -2.67 -22.92
CA ALA A 468 -10.69 -1.75 -23.98
C ALA A 468 -9.55 -1.26 -24.89
N HIS A 469 -8.29 -1.53 -24.55
CA HIS A 469 -7.13 -1.05 -25.29
C HIS A 469 -6.32 -2.22 -25.89
N PRO A 470 -6.35 -2.43 -27.22
CA PRO A 470 -5.70 -3.59 -27.85
C PRO A 470 -4.18 -3.70 -27.66
N GLN A 471 -3.52 -2.58 -27.39
CA GLN A 471 -2.08 -2.55 -27.12
C GLN A 471 -1.72 -2.93 -25.69
N VAL A 472 -2.69 -2.93 -24.75
CA VAL A 472 -2.48 -3.37 -23.37
C VAL A 472 -2.69 -4.88 -23.33
N VAL A 473 -1.62 -5.61 -23.07
CA VAL A 473 -1.60 -7.08 -23.15
C VAL A 473 -1.67 -7.76 -21.80
N GLY A 474 -1.63 -7.01 -20.69
CA GLY A 474 -1.87 -7.60 -19.38
C GLY A 474 -1.91 -6.63 -18.21
N VAL A 475 -2.47 -7.11 -17.10
CA VAL A 475 -2.67 -6.39 -15.85
C VAL A 475 -2.21 -7.25 -14.67
N ILE A 476 -1.42 -6.67 -13.77
CA ILE A 476 -0.89 -7.33 -12.58
C ILE A 476 -1.44 -6.63 -11.33
N VAL A 477 -2.13 -7.38 -10.48
CA VAL A 477 -2.61 -6.87 -9.20
C VAL A 477 -1.51 -6.98 -8.13
N ALA A 478 -1.27 -5.88 -7.43
CA ALA A 478 -0.11 -5.71 -6.58
C ALA A 478 -0.40 -6.08 -5.12
N GLU A 479 0.31 -7.12 -4.68
CA GLU A 479 0.28 -7.82 -3.39
C GLU A 479 -0.84 -8.89 -3.28
N PRO A 480 -0.47 -10.17 -3.15
CA PRO A 480 -1.43 -11.26 -2.95
C PRO A 480 -1.96 -11.27 -1.52
N ASP A 481 -1.14 -10.84 -0.55
CA ASP A 481 -1.47 -10.84 0.87
C ASP A 481 -1.01 -9.56 1.57
N ASP A 482 -1.59 -9.28 2.75
CA ASP A 482 -1.12 -8.22 3.65
C ASP A 482 0.24 -8.58 4.28
N TYR A 483 1.35 -8.46 3.53
CA TYR A 483 2.70 -8.71 4.05
C TYR A 483 3.21 -7.51 4.87
N LEU A 484 4.00 -6.63 4.29
CA LEU A 484 4.53 -5.43 4.97
C LEU A 484 3.55 -4.25 4.91
N THR A 485 2.54 -4.36 4.05
CA THR A 485 1.54 -3.33 3.77
C THR A 485 0.15 -3.94 3.79
N MET A 486 -0.84 -3.18 4.27
CA MET A 486 -2.21 -3.67 4.44
C MET A 486 -3.06 -3.44 3.17
N ASN A 487 -2.58 -3.94 2.04
CA ASN A 487 -3.16 -3.72 0.72
C ASN A 487 -3.31 -4.99 -0.15
N GLY A 488 -3.10 -6.17 0.44
CA GLY A 488 -3.15 -7.43 -0.30
C GLY A 488 -4.56 -7.87 -0.69
N LEU A 489 -4.63 -8.84 -1.60
CA LEU A 489 -5.88 -9.52 -1.97
C LEU A 489 -6.42 -10.42 -0.85
N ARG A 490 -5.54 -10.94 0.01
CA ARG A 490 -5.87 -11.64 1.25
C ARG A 490 -5.55 -10.75 2.44
N ALA A 491 -6.52 -10.61 3.34
CA ALA A 491 -6.29 -9.94 4.61
C ALA A 491 -5.35 -10.76 5.50
N ALA A 492 -4.67 -10.12 6.45
CA ALA A 492 -3.81 -10.81 7.43
C ALA A 492 -4.51 -11.90 8.28
N SER A 493 -5.85 -11.92 8.29
CA SER A 493 -6.67 -12.97 8.90
C SER A 493 -6.74 -14.26 8.07
N GLY A 494 -6.24 -14.25 6.83
CA GLY A 494 -6.41 -15.32 5.84
C GLY A 494 -7.65 -15.16 4.96
N ARG A 495 -8.52 -14.19 5.25
CA ARG A 495 -9.74 -13.95 4.46
C ARG A 495 -9.40 -13.35 3.09
N PHE A 496 -9.89 -13.95 2.02
CA PHE A 496 -9.87 -13.35 0.69
C PHE A 496 -10.80 -12.13 0.62
N ARG A 497 -10.31 -11.05 0.03
CA ARG A 497 -11.08 -9.84 -0.23
C ARG A 497 -11.87 -9.99 -1.54
N PRO A 498 -12.98 -9.24 -1.73
CA PRO A 498 -13.83 -9.36 -2.92
C PRO A 498 -13.11 -9.14 -4.26
N ALA A 499 -11.97 -8.44 -4.26
CA ALA A 499 -11.13 -8.26 -5.44
C ALA A 499 -10.64 -9.59 -6.06
N VAL A 500 -10.43 -10.64 -5.25
CA VAL A 500 -10.11 -11.99 -5.73
C VAL A 500 -11.23 -12.52 -6.63
N THR A 501 -12.48 -12.37 -6.20
CA THR A 501 -13.65 -12.76 -6.97
C THR A 501 -13.79 -11.93 -8.25
N ALA A 502 -13.49 -10.63 -8.20
CA ALA A 502 -13.47 -9.78 -9.41
C ALA A 502 -12.44 -10.25 -10.44
N MET A 503 -11.23 -10.63 -10.00
CA MET A 503 -10.21 -11.19 -10.88
C MET A 503 -10.66 -12.52 -11.49
N GLY A 504 -11.17 -13.46 -10.68
CA GLY A 504 -11.65 -14.74 -11.19
C GLY A 504 -12.88 -14.63 -12.11
N ARG A 505 -13.71 -13.59 -11.94
CA ARG A 505 -14.78 -13.26 -12.89
C ARG A 505 -14.22 -12.72 -14.20
N ALA A 506 -13.23 -11.84 -14.15
CA ALA A 506 -12.59 -11.29 -15.34
C ALA A 506 -11.84 -12.35 -16.14
N ALA A 507 -11.08 -13.23 -15.47
CA ALA A 507 -10.35 -14.33 -16.10
C ALA A 507 -11.30 -15.29 -16.85
N ARG A 508 -12.41 -15.68 -16.20
CA ARG A 508 -13.44 -16.52 -16.86
C ARG A 508 -14.15 -15.80 -17.99
N GLY A 509 -14.57 -14.55 -17.78
CA GLY A 509 -15.30 -13.77 -18.80
C GLY A 509 -14.49 -13.55 -20.07
N LEU A 510 -13.19 -13.30 -19.97
CA LEU A 510 -12.30 -13.16 -21.14
C LEU A 510 -12.04 -14.48 -21.86
N ARG A 511 -12.25 -15.62 -21.20
CA ARG A 511 -12.08 -16.96 -21.78
C ARG A 511 -13.38 -17.52 -22.36
N GLU A 512 -14.55 -17.20 -21.82
CA GLU A 512 -15.82 -17.68 -22.39
C GLU A 512 -16.06 -17.13 -23.81
N THR A 513 -15.56 -15.93 -24.10
CA THR A 513 -15.49 -15.36 -25.46
C THR A 513 -14.62 -16.19 -26.42
N VAL A 514 -13.79 -17.11 -25.92
CA VAL A 514 -12.94 -18.01 -26.73
C VAL A 514 -13.73 -19.21 -27.26
N THR A 515 -14.88 -19.53 -26.66
CA THR A 515 -15.66 -20.75 -26.97
C THR A 515 -16.92 -20.48 -27.80
N GLN A 516 -17.24 -19.21 -28.03
CA GLN A 516 -18.25 -18.76 -28.99
C GLN A 516 -17.55 -18.33 -30.28
#